data_AF-A0AAD0Z020-F1
#
_entry.id   AF-A0AAD0Z020-F1
#
_cell.length_a   1.000
_cell.length_b   1.000
_cell.length_c   1.000
_cell.angle_alpha   90.00
_cell.angle_beta   90.00
_cell.angle_gamma   90.00
#
_symmetry.space_group_name_H-M   'P 1'
#
loop_
_entity.id
_entity.type
_entity.pdbx_description
1 polymer ?
#
loop_
_entity_poly.entity_id
_entity_poly.type
_entity_poly.pdbx_seq_one_letter_code
_entity_poly.pdbx_strand_id
1 'polypeptide(L)' 'MLELHPIFYSRTLTYLKQTHIKLELLINFNSELIKHGIHRIVNKLIDE' A
#
# COMPACT_ATOMS: atom_id res chain seq x y z
N MET A 1 -16.59 9.72 -6.80
CA MET A 1 -15.32 9.39 -6.12
C MET A 1 -14.83 8.08 -6.67
N LEU A 2 -13.62 8.02 -7.23
CA LEU A 2 -12.99 6.73 -7.53
C LEU A 2 -12.54 6.10 -6.21
N GLU A 3 -13.07 4.93 -5.90
CA GLU A 3 -12.65 4.13 -4.75
C GLU A 3 -11.32 3.42 -5.04
N LEU A 4 -10.53 3.17 -3.99
CA LEU A 4 -9.29 2.41 -4.11
C LEU A 4 -9.62 0.92 -4.28
N HIS A 5 -9.43 0.39 -5.50
CA HIS A 5 -9.76 -0.99 -5.80
C HIS A 5 -8.79 -1.99 -5.12
N PRO A 6 -9.26 -3.16 -4.63
CA PRO A 6 -8.43 -4.17 -3.98
C PRO A 6 -7.21 -4.63 -4.78
N ILE A 7 -7.27 -4.55 -6.12
CA ILE A 7 -6.17 -4.94 -7.01
C ILE A 7 -4.89 -4.12 -6.79
N PHE A 8 -5.00 -2.87 -6.32
CA PHE A 8 -3.83 -2.02 -6.08
C PHE A 8 -2.96 -2.58 -4.95
N TYR A 9 -3.57 -3.14 -3.91
CA TYR A 9 -2.84 -3.81 -2.83
C TYR A 9 -2.07 -5.04 -3.34
N SER A 10 -2.71 -5.86 -4.17
CA SER A 10 -2.07 -7.06 -4.74
C SER A 10 -0.90 -6.69 -5.66
N ARG A 11 -1.05 -5.63 -6.45
CA ARG A 11 0.02 -5.11 -7.32
C ARG A 11 1.20 -4.59 -6.49
N THR A 12 0.94 -3.72 -5.51
CA THR A 12 1.99 -3.18 -4.63
C THR A 12 2.70 -4.29 -3.87
N LEU A 13 1.96 -5.26 -3.31
CA LEU A 13 2.55 -6.40 -2.63
C LEU A 13 3.44 -7.25 -3.56
N THR A 14 3.11 -7.35 -4.84
CA THR A 14 3.93 -8.05 -5.84
C THR A 14 5.25 -7.33 -6.06
N TYR A 15 5.24 -6.01 -6.20
CA TYR A 15 6.46 -5.22 -6.32
C TYR A 15 7.32 -5.28 -5.05
N LEU A 16 6.72 -5.17 -3.86
CA LEU A 16 7.42 -5.37 -2.58
C LEU A 16 8.15 -6.73 -2.53
N LYS A 17 7.47 -7.81 -2.93
CA LYS A 17 8.08 -9.15 -2.99
C LYS A 17 9.21 -9.23 -4.00
N GLN A 18 9.03 -8.69 -5.20
CA GLN A 18 10.05 -8.72 -6.26
C GLN A 18 11.29 -7.89 -5.89
N THR A 19 11.09 -6.73 -5.27
CA THR A 19 12.16 -5.79 -4.88
C THR A 19 12.77 -6.09 -3.51
N HIS A 20 12.23 -7.07 -2.78
CA HIS A 20 12.69 -7.45 -1.43
C HIS A 20 12.59 -6.29 -0.42
N ILE A 21 11.74 -5.31 -0.70
CA ILE A 21 11.40 -4.23 0.22
C ILE A 21 10.38 -4.75 1.24
N LYS A 22 10.54 -4.37 2.51
CA LYS A 22 9.68 -4.83 3.62
C LYS A 22 8.43 -3.97 3.84
N LEU A 23 8.46 -2.70 3.43
CA LEU A 23 7.42 -1.72 3.72
C LEU A 23 7.20 -0.73 2.57
N GLU A 24 5.94 -0.42 2.27
CA GLU A 24 5.57 0.63 1.31
C GLU A 24 4.32 1.38 1.77
N LEU A 25 4.16 2.61 1.27
CA LEU A 25 2.99 3.46 1.49
C LEU A 25 2.20 3.61 0.19
N LEU A 26 1.00 3.03 0.14
CA LEU A 26 0.04 3.22 -0.94
C LEU A 26 -0.85 4.43 -0.62
N ILE A 27 -0.86 5.46 -1.47
CA ILE A 27 -1.57 6.71 -1.21
C ILE A 27 -2.69 6.92 -2.25
N ASN A 28 -3.93 7.03 -1.77
CA ASN A 28 -5.07 7.47 -2.57
C ASN A 28 -5.31 8.99 -2.38
N PHE A 29 -4.90 9.78 -3.37
CA PHE A 29 -5.12 11.24 -3.38
C PHE A 29 -6.58 11.64 -3.61
N ASN A 30 -7.45 10.71 -4.03
CA ASN A 30 -8.87 10.96 -4.24
C ASN A 30 -9.69 10.75 -2.94
N SER A 31 -9.16 11.18 -1.80
CA SER A 31 -9.83 11.15 -0.50
C SER A 31 -10.02 12.59 0.02
N GLU A 32 -11.10 12.86 0.75
CA GLU A 32 -11.39 14.19 1.30
C GLU A 32 -10.25 14.70 2.20
N LEU A 33 -9.68 13.80 2.99
CA LEU A 33 -8.47 14.06 3.78
C LEU A 33 -7.43 12.99 3.45
N ILE A 34 -6.20 13.41 3.16
CA ILE A 34 -5.07 12.53 2.80
C ILE A 34 -4.87 11.39 3.82
N LYS A 35 -5.10 11.64 5.11
CA LYS A 35 -4.99 10.64 6.17
C LYS A 35 -5.86 9.40 5.94
N HIS A 36 -6.96 9.53 5.19
CA HIS A 36 -7.86 8.42 4.86
C HIS A 36 -7.42 7.63 3.62
N GLY A 37 -6.58 8.23 2.77
CA GLY A 37 -6.03 7.58 1.58
C GLY A 37 -4.69 6.89 1.80
N ILE A 38 -4.08 7.01 2.98
CA ILE A 38 -2.78 6.40 3.28
C ILE A 38 -2.98 4.96 3.77
N HIS A 39 -2.36 4.00 3.07
CA HIS A 39 -2.35 2.59 3.43
C HIS A 39 -0.92 2.06 3.53
N ARG A 40 -0.58 1.45 4.66
CA ARG A 40 0.71 0.79 4.88
C ARG A 40 0.65 -0.65 4.40
N ILE A 41 1.53 -1.05 3.50
CA ILE A 41 1.63 -2.42 3.01
C ILE A 41 2.92 -3.04 3.53
N VAL A 42 2.79 -4.25 4.07
CA VAL A 42 3.86 -4.97 4.76
C VAL A 42 4.22 -6.24 3.98
N ASN A 43 5.52 -6.45 3.77
CA ASN A 43 6.08 -7.67 3.19
C ASN A 43 7.11 -8.27 4.17
N LYS A 44 6.64 -9.21 5.01
CA LYS A 44 7.49 -9.94 5.98
C LYS A 44 8.31 -9.01 6.91
N LEU A 45 7.64 -8.01 7.50
CA LEU A 45 8.22 -7.29 8.64
C LEU A 45 8.13 -8.19 9.86
N ILE A 46 9.28 -8.56 10.42
CA ILE A 46 9.40 -9.27 11.69
C ILE A 46 9.83 -8.20 12.69
N ASP A 47 9.16 -8.15 13.85
CA ASP A 47 9.62 -7.30 14.95
C ASP A 47 10.90 -7.95 15.52
N GLU A 48 12.04 -7.26 15.40
CA GLU A 48 13.32 -7.65 16.01
C GLU A 48 13.38 -7.24 17.49
#